data_AF-A0AA88L812-F1
#
_entry.id   AF-A0AA88L812-F1
#
_cell.length_a   1.000
_cell.length_b   1.000
_cell.length_c   1.000
_cell.angle_alpha   90.00
_cell.angle_beta   90.00
_cell.angle_gamma   90.00
#
_symmetry.space_group_name_H-M   'P 1'
#
loop_
_entity.id
_entity.type
_entity.pdbx_description
1 polymer ?
#
loop_
_entity_poly.entity_id
_entity_poly.type
_entity_poly.pdbx_seq_one_letter_code
_entity_poly.pdbx_strand_id
1 'polypeptide(L)'
;MNGTFCEESLSLPSLDDLEKLDSNSNPHEVEDAILKYTGAMSSCVDQLKSIQQEQMPKVLNHVHDMIRKAWAVPIFGHDLVDNLCNVLRMNGGLDILLDNCSSTKDDLKLSSAKLLEQCLTQENRGYVVENALQKVVQVACNYTKESQNPDHSRVGTGILEHLFKHNEMTCTDVVKLGGLEAVIRECRKTDVETLRHCAGALANLSLYGGAENQEQMIKRKVPYWLFPLAFHNDDNIKYYAFLAIAALVANKEIEGQVRNSEALNLVEPFVNSHDPILFATTCATHRHEIGAVEPLKRIASSPSPIASKYAAQALRIIGEEVPHKLTPQVPLWSVEDVRQWVKQVMGFLLCSFHDGLDLSSNYLTVKARTVHSVNVDTQRLSLLDS
;
A
#
# COMPACT_ATOMS: atom_id res chain seq x y z
N MET A 1 43.04 28.04 34.47
CA MET A 1 42.68 27.14 33.36
C MET A 1 41.22 26.76 33.53
N ASN A 2 40.31 27.58 32.99
CA ASN A 2 38.91 27.22 32.79
C ASN A 2 38.64 27.47 31.30
N GLY A 3 38.81 26.44 30.49
CA GLY A 3 38.41 26.49 29.10
C GLY A 3 36.90 26.40 29.03
N THR A 4 36.25 27.52 28.75
CA THR A 4 34.88 27.56 28.23
C THR A 4 34.83 26.73 26.96
N PHE A 5 34.23 25.54 27.03
CA PHE A 5 33.74 24.82 25.86
C PHE A 5 32.71 25.73 25.19
N CYS A 6 33.04 26.33 24.06
CA CYS A 6 32.02 26.85 23.16
C CYS A 6 31.28 25.62 22.61
N GLU A 7 30.03 25.42 23.02
CA GLU A 7 29.09 24.64 22.21
C GLU A 7 29.02 25.33 20.85
N GLU A 8 29.65 24.76 19.82
CA GLU A 8 29.37 25.16 18.44
C GLU A 8 27.86 24.96 18.23
N SER A 9 27.14 26.08 18.09
CA SER A 9 25.70 26.04 17.82
C SER A 9 25.47 25.34 16.49
N LEU A 10 24.86 24.16 16.51
CA LEU A 10 24.45 23.43 15.31
C LEU A 10 23.60 24.34 14.43
N SER A 11 24.10 24.71 13.25
CA SER A 11 23.36 25.52 12.28
C SER A 11 22.42 24.63 11.48
N LEU A 12 21.16 24.53 11.95
CA LEU A 12 20.11 23.78 11.28
C LEU A 12 19.24 24.72 10.44
N PRO A 13 18.96 24.42 9.17
CA PRO A 13 18.19 25.29 8.29
C PRO A 13 16.72 25.38 8.73
N SER A 14 16.07 26.53 8.55
CA SER A 14 14.62 26.64 8.77
C SER A 14 13.84 25.80 7.75
N LEU A 15 12.73 25.24 8.22
CA LEU A 15 11.81 24.38 7.45
C LEU A 15 10.50 25.09 7.07
N ASP A 16 10.37 26.39 7.33
CA ASP A 16 9.12 27.14 7.16
C ASP A 16 8.67 27.26 5.70
N ASP A 17 9.60 27.09 4.76
CA ASP A 17 9.28 27.22 3.34
C ASP A 17 8.58 25.99 2.76
N LEU A 18 8.74 24.79 3.36
CA LEU A 18 7.99 23.59 2.96
C LEU A 18 6.49 23.75 3.18
N GLU A 19 6.10 24.49 4.23
CA GLU A 19 4.69 24.75 4.55
C GLU A 19 4.02 25.74 3.59
N LYS A 20 4.81 26.43 2.75
CA LYS A 20 4.31 27.38 1.75
C LYS A 20 4.01 26.72 0.41
N LEU A 21 4.49 25.49 0.18
CA LEU A 21 4.23 24.76 -1.04
C LEU A 21 2.81 24.15 -0.99
N ASP A 22 2.04 24.36 -2.05
CA ASP A 22 0.68 23.84 -2.18
C ASP A 22 0.42 23.29 -3.59
N SER A 23 -0.82 22.86 -3.86
CA SER A 23 -1.21 22.28 -5.15
C SER A 23 -1.10 23.22 -6.35
N ASN A 24 -0.92 24.52 -6.13
CA ASN A 24 -0.79 25.56 -7.15
C ASN A 24 0.66 26.05 -7.31
N SER A 25 1.58 25.58 -6.47
CA SER A 25 3.00 25.91 -6.60
C SER A 25 3.50 25.54 -8.00
N ASN A 26 4.29 26.44 -8.58
CA ASN A 26 4.80 26.20 -9.92
C ASN A 26 5.98 25.21 -9.90
N PRO A 27 6.25 24.49 -11.00
CA PRO A 27 7.32 23.47 -11.02
C PRO A 27 8.71 23.99 -10.63
N HIS A 28 9.01 25.27 -10.91
CA HIS A 28 10.32 25.86 -10.59
C HIS A 28 10.47 26.11 -9.08
N GLU A 29 9.41 26.55 -8.39
CA GLU A 29 9.42 26.69 -6.93
C GLU A 29 9.65 25.33 -6.24
N VAL A 30 9.06 24.27 -6.78
CA VAL A 30 9.24 22.90 -6.29
C VAL A 30 10.68 22.43 -6.54
N GLU A 31 11.24 22.70 -7.73
CA GLU A 31 12.62 22.36 -8.06
C GLU A 31 13.63 23.10 -7.16
N ASP A 32 13.41 24.41 -6.92
CA ASP A 32 14.23 25.21 -5.99
C ASP A 32 14.16 24.65 -4.56
N ALA A 33 12.97 24.22 -4.12
CA ALA A 33 12.81 23.57 -2.82
C ALA A 33 13.56 22.23 -2.76
N ILE A 34 13.45 21.39 -3.79
CA ILE A 34 14.20 20.13 -3.88
C ILE A 34 15.70 20.40 -3.79
N LEU A 35 16.23 21.35 -4.56
CA LEU A 35 17.66 21.70 -4.54
C LEU A 35 18.11 22.21 -3.17
N LYS A 36 17.32 23.10 -2.55
CA LYS A 36 17.61 23.62 -1.21
C LYS A 36 17.65 22.50 -0.17
N TYR A 37 16.62 21.65 -0.12
CA TYR A 37 16.50 20.64 0.94
C TYR A 37 17.40 19.43 0.72
N THR A 38 17.77 19.09 -0.51
CA THR A 38 18.82 18.10 -0.80
C THR A 38 20.20 18.60 -0.36
N GLY A 39 20.49 19.90 -0.54
CA GLY A 39 21.69 20.54 0.02
C GLY A 39 21.69 20.53 1.56
N ALA A 40 20.56 20.87 2.17
CA ALA A 40 20.37 20.81 3.63
C ALA A 40 20.56 19.40 4.18
N MET A 41 19.98 18.39 3.53
CA MET A 41 20.13 16.98 3.87
C MET A 41 21.61 16.57 3.83
N SER A 42 22.32 16.94 2.76
CA SER A 42 23.75 16.65 2.61
C SER A 42 24.57 17.23 3.77
N SER A 43 24.31 18.50 4.12
CA SER A 43 24.98 19.15 5.24
C SER A 43 24.66 18.49 6.59
N CYS A 44 23.41 18.08 6.81
CA CYS A 44 23.02 17.35 8.03
C CYS A 44 23.74 16.00 8.13
N VAL A 45 23.87 15.26 7.01
CA VAL A 45 24.60 13.99 6.98
C VAL A 45 26.08 14.19 7.28
N ASP A 46 26.70 15.23 6.74
CA ASP A 46 28.12 15.53 7.04
C ASP A 46 28.34 15.96 8.50
N GLN A 47 27.38 16.68 9.09
CA GLN A 47 27.36 16.92 10.54
C GLN A 47 27.23 15.61 11.32
N LEU A 48 26.30 14.72 10.96
CA LEU A 48 26.13 13.42 11.64
C LEU A 48 27.40 12.55 11.65
N LYS A 49 28.27 12.68 10.63
CA LYS A 49 29.56 11.97 10.57
C LYS A 49 30.61 12.51 11.54
N SER A 50 30.47 13.73 12.03
CA SER A 50 31.51 14.45 12.78
C SER A 50 31.12 14.77 14.23
N ILE A 51 29.82 14.87 14.54
CA ILE A 51 29.34 15.24 15.87
C ILE A 51 29.41 14.08 16.86
N GLN A 52 29.38 14.43 18.16
CA GLN A 52 29.30 13.46 19.24
C GLN A 52 27.92 12.82 19.33
N GLN A 53 27.85 11.57 19.79
CA GLN A 53 26.61 10.79 19.88
C GLN A 53 25.52 11.46 20.73
N GLU A 54 25.89 12.27 21.72
CA GLU A 54 24.97 13.02 22.58
C GLU A 54 24.22 14.12 21.82
N GLN A 55 24.80 14.64 20.74
CA GLN A 55 24.22 15.70 19.92
C GLN A 55 23.49 15.16 18.68
N MET A 56 23.81 13.93 18.25
CA MET A 56 23.17 13.28 17.09
C MET A 56 21.64 13.28 17.13
N PRO A 57 20.95 13.00 18.26
CA PRO A 57 19.49 13.03 18.31
C PRO A 57 18.89 14.36 17.85
N LYS A 58 19.56 15.50 18.14
CA LYS A 58 19.08 16.82 17.70
C LYS A 58 19.05 16.94 16.18
N VAL A 59 20.14 16.53 15.52
CA VAL A 59 20.24 16.57 14.05
C VAL A 59 19.31 15.53 13.41
N LEU A 60 19.23 14.32 13.96
CA LEU A 60 18.33 13.27 13.47
C LEU A 60 16.86 13.69 13.53
N ASN A 61 16.44 14.30 14.65
CA ASN A 61 15.07 14.79 14.80
C ASN A 61 14.78 15.95 13.84
N HIS A 62 15.77 16.80 13.57
CA HIS A 62 15.62 17.86 12.56
C HIS A 62 15.44 17.30 11.14
N VAL A 63 16.23 16.30 10.77
CA VAL A 63 16.08 15.61 9.47
C VAL A 63 14.73 14.88 9.39
N HIS A 64 14.30 14.26 10.49
CA HIS A 64 12.97 13.66 10.59
C HIS A 64 11.87 14.70 10.34
N ASP A 65 11.92 15.87 10.98
CA ASP A 65 10.96 16.95 10.74
C ASP A 65 11.00 17.46 9.29
N MET A 66 12.18 17.54 8.68
CA MET A 66 12.36 17.92 7.27
C MET A 66 11.61 16.96 6.34
N ILE A 67 11.77 15.64 6.54
CA ILE A 67 11.10 14.62 5.73
C ILE A 67 9.60 14.58 6.01
N ARG A 68 9.18 14.69 7.28
CA ARG A 68 7.77 14.74 7.66
C ARG A 68 7.04 15.93 7.02
N LYS A 69 7.67 17.11 7.01
CA LYS A 69 7.12 18.28 6.34
C LYS A 69 7.11 18.13 4.83
N ALA A 70 8.13 17.50 4.23
CA ALA A 70 8.14 17.18 2.81
C ALA A 70 6.99 16.23 2.44
N TRP A 71 6.74 15.17 3.22
CA TRP A 71 5.58 14.28 3.03
C TRP A 71 4.24 15.01 3.06
N ALA A 72 4.14 16.07 3.86
CA ALA A 72 2.91 16.85 4.01
C ALA A 72 2.64 17.81 2.85
N VAL A 73 3.59 18.00 1.91
CA VAL A 73 3.41 18.88 0.75
C VAL A 73 2.41 18.24 -0.23
N PRO A 74 1.26 18.89 -0.52
CA PRO A 74 0.27 18.35 -1.44
C PRO A 74 0.86 18.17 -2.85
N ILE A 75 0.53 17.05 -3.50
CA ILE A 75 0.95 16.70 -4.88
C ILE A 75 2.45 16.40 -5.02
N PHE A 76 3.32 17.26 -4.50
CA PHE A 76 4.77 17.22 -4.73
C PHE A 76 5.56 16.50 -3.61
N GLY A 77 4.91 16.10 -2.52
CA GLY A 77 5.58 15.50 -1.36
C GLY A 77 6.36 14.22 -1.68
N HIS A 78 5.87 13.41 -2.61
CA HIS A 78 6.59 12.21 -3.07
C HIS A 78 7.94 12.55 -3.71
N ASP A 79 7.95 13.43 -4.70
CA ASP A 79 9.18 13.82 -5.40
C ASP A 79 10.20 14.44 -4.43
N LEU A 80 9.71 15.29 -3.51
CA LEU A 80 10.55 15.86 -2.45
C LEU A 80 11.17 14.76 -1.58
N VAL A 81 10.37 13.86 -1.02
CA VAL A 81 10.87 12.82 -0.12
C VAL A 81 11.78 11.83 -0.82
N ASP A 82 11.46 11.42 -2.05
CA ASP A 82 12.31 10.48 -2.81
C ASP A 82 13.71 11.09 -3.04
N ASN A 83 13.79 12.37 -3.40
CA ASN A 83 15.07 13.07 -3.53
C ASN A 83 15.83 13.15 -2.19
N LEU A 84 15.15 13.52 -1.10
CA LEU A 84 15.77 13.62 0.23
C LEU A 84 16.26 12.27 0.74
N CYS A 85 15.46 11.22 0.59
CA CYS A 85 15.80 9.85 0.97
C CYS A 85 16.94 9.29 0.14
N ASN A 86 17.00 9.62 -1.16
CA ASN A 86 18.11 9.24 -2.03
C ASN A 86 19.41 9.91 -1.59
N VAL A 87 19.40 11.21 -1.28
CA VAL A 87 20.58 11.91 -0.75
C VAL A 87 21.02 11.35 0.60
N LEU A 88 20.07 11.10 1.51
CA LEU A 88 20.36 10.45 2.80
C LEU A 88 21.06 9.11 2.61
N ARG A 89 20.60 8.27 1.67
CA ARG A 89 21.23 6.98 1.34
C ARG A 89 22.60 7.17 0.70
N MET A 90 22.70 7.96 -0.37
CA MET A 90 23.93 8.12 -1.17
C MET A 90 25.07 8.77 -0.39
N ASN A 91 24.77 9.61 0.59
CA ASN A 91 25.78 10.27 1.41
C ASN A 91 26.17 9.47 2.66
N GLY A 92 25.68 8.23 2.82
CA GLY A 92 25.96 7.35 3.97
C GLY A 92 25.18 7.70 5.24
N GLY A 93 24.15 8.55 5.13
CA GLY A 93 23.26 8.86 6.25
C GLY A 93 22.43 7.66 6.68
N LEU A 94 22.01 6.81 5.73
CA LEU A 94 21.26 5.58 6.04
C LEU A 94 22.12 4.59 6.84
N ASP A 95 23.41 4.45 6.52
CA ASP A 95 24.36 3.61 7.28
C ASP A 95 24.44 4.04 8.76
N ILE A 96 24.48 5.35 9.01
CA ILE A 96 24.47 5.90 10.37
C ILE A 96 23.21 5.48 11.13
N LEU A 97 22.03 5.50 10.48
CA LEU A 97 20.78 5.05 11.11
C LEU A 97 20.83 3.56 11.45
N LEU A 98 21.36 2.75 10.53
CA LEU A 98 21.49 1.31 10.70
C LEU A 98 22.51 0.94 11.78
N ASP A 99 23.57 1.72 11.95
CA ASP A 99 24.53 1.52 13.04
C ASP A 99 23.94 1.92 14.40
N ASN A 100 23.21 3.03 14.44
CA ASN A 100 22.54 3.51 15.65
C ASN A 100 21.46 2.54 16.16
N CYS A 101 20.91 1.67 15.31
CA CYS A 101 20.01 0.59 15.75
C CYS A 101 20.64 -0.37 16.78
N SER A 102 21.97 -0.47 16.81
CA SER A 102 22.72 -1.25 17.81
C SER A 102 23.12 -0.45 19.06
N SER A 103 22.77 0.83 19.15
CA SER A 103 23.19 1.70 20.25
C SER A 103 22.60 1.25 21.60
N THR A 104 23.34 1.46 22.68
CA THR A 104 22.83 1.27 24.06
C THR A 104 22.06 2.50 24.56
N LYS A 105 22.18 3.64 23.88
CA LYS A 105 21.47 4.89 24.21
C LYS A 105 20.09 4.89 23.55
N ASP A 106 19.04 4.85 24.36
CA ASP A 106 17.67 4.74 23.89
C ASP A 106 17.26 5.95 23.03
N ASP A 107 17.55 7.19 23.47
CA ASP A 107 17.23 8.40 22.71
C ASP A 107 17.83 8.44 21.30
N LEU A 108 19.08 7.97 21.15
CA LEU A 108 19.77 7.92 19.85
C LEU A 108 19.15 6.84 18.95
N LYS A 109 18.88 5.67 19.52
CA LYS A 109 18.24 4.56 18.83
C LYS A 109 16.83 4.93 18.39
N LEU A 110 16.05 5.58 19.24
CA LEU A 110 14.69 6.02 18.96
C LEU A 110 14.67 7.10 17.88
N SER A 111 15.53 8.12 17.98
CA SER A 111 15.61 9.19 16.98
C SER A 111 16.03 8.64 15.61
N SER A 112 16.95 7.67 15.58
CA SER A 112 17.38 7.01 14.35
C SER A 112 16.28 6.11 13.76
N ALA A 113 15.56 5.37 14.60
CA ALA A 113 14.46 4.51 14.15
C ALA A 113 13.25 5.32 13.64
N LYS A 114 12.92 6.45 14.29
CA LYS A 114 11.90 7.40 13.82
C LYS A 114 12.22 7.92 12.43
N LEU A 115 13.46 8.39 12.23
CA LEU A 115 13.90 8.84 10.92
C LEU A 115 13.91 7.70 9.90
N LEU A 116 14.41 6.52 10.28
CA LEU A 116 14.42 5.35 9.41
C LEU A 116 13.02 5.01 8.90
N GLU A 117 12.03 4.96 9.78
CA GLU A 117 10.63 4.64 9.45
C GLU A 117 10.09 5.57 8.35
N GLN A 118 10.35 6.88 8.45
CA GLN A 118 9.92 7.87 7.45
C GLN A 118 10.71 7.82 6.12
N CYS A 119 11.86 7.14 6.12
CA CYS A 119 12.78 7.04 4.98
C CYS A 119 12.67 5.72 4.21
N LEU A 120 11.79 4.80 4.59
CA LEU A 120 11.69 3.47 3.95
C LEU A 120 10.99 3.54 2.58
N THR A 121 11.54 4.31 1.64
CA THR A 121 11.20 4.30 0.19
C THR A 121 11.52 2.94 -0.45
N GLN A 122 11.15 2.72 -1.70
CA GLN A 122 11.37 1.43 -2.37
C GLN A 122 12.85 1.02 -2.39
N GLU A 123 13.72 1.94 -2.77
CA GLU A 123 15.16 1.73 -2.86
C GLU A 123 15.79 1.60 -1.47
N ASN A 124 15.33 2.41 -0.50
CA ASN A 124 15.82 2.31 0.88
C ASN A 124 15.41 1.00 1.55
N ARG A 125 14.22 0.45 1.25
CA ARG A 125 13.83 -0.89 1.71
C ARG A 125 14.80 -1.96 1.19
N GLY A 126 15.15 -1.92 -0.10
CA GLY A 126 16.14 -2.83 -0.68
C GLY A 126 17.49 -2.72 0.02
N TYR A 127 17.97 -1.49 0.25
CA TYR A 127 19.22 -1.24 0.95
C TYR A 127 19.22 -1.80 2.38
N VAL A 128 18.14 -1.59 3.13
CA VAL A 128 17.99 -2.13 4.51
C VAL A 128 17.99 -3.65 4.50
N VAL A 129 17.30 -4.27 3.55
CA VAL A 129 17.23 -5.73 3.40
C VAL A 129 18.62 -6.33 3.17
N GLU A 130 19.43 -5.72 2.31
CA GLU A 130 20.77 -6.20 1.98
C GLU A 130 21.79 -5.99 3.11
N ASN A 131 21.66 -4.91 3.88
CA ASN A 131 22.74 -4.49 4.80
C ASN A 131 22.43 -4.73 6.29
N ALA A 132 21.16 -4.70 6.73
CA ALA A 132 20.84 -4.67 8.15
C ALA A 132 19.45 -5.22 8.55
N LEU A 133 18.80 -6.05 7.72
CA LEU A 133 17.43 -6.53 7.94
C LEU A 133 17.19 -7.04 9.36
N GLN A 134 18.03 -7.98 9.82
CA GLN A 134 17.87 -8.61 11.12
C GLN A 134 17.94 -7.59 12.26
N LYS A 135 18.88 -6.63 12.19
CA LYS A 135 19.06 -5.60 13.20
C LYS A 135 17.83 -4.68 13.28
N VAL A 136 17.35 -4.23 12.13
CA VAL A 136 16.18 -3.33 12.03
C VAL A 136 14.91 -4.01 12.53
N VAL A 137 14.66 -5.25 12.11
CA VAL A 137 13.49 -6.03 12.59
C VAL A 137 13.57 -6.27 14.09
N GLN A 138 14.76 -6.56 14.64
CA GLN A 138 14.93 -6.77 16.07
C GLN A 138 14.62 -5.51 16.89
N VAL A 139 15.05 -4.33 16.42
CA VAL A 139 14.72 -3.04 17.06
C VAL A 139 13.21 -2.82 17.03
N ALA A 140 12.57 -2.98 15.87
CA ALA A 140 11.13 -2.82 15.72
C ALA A 140 10.35 -3.79 16.63
N CYS A 141 10.76 -5.06 16.69
CA CYS A 141 10.18 -6.07 17.57
C CYS A 141 10.38 -5.78 19.07
N ASN A 142 11.47 -5.11 19.46
CA ASN A 142 11.71 -4.75 20.86
C ASN A 142 10.86 -3.55 21.29
N TYR A 143 10.71 -2.55 20.42
CA TYR A 143 9.85 -1.41 20.67
C TYR A 143 8.37 -1.76 20.86
N THR A 144 7.90 -2.86 20.27
CA THR A 144 6.56 -3.39 20.50
C THR A 144 6.43 -4.25 21.79
N LYS A 145 7.51 -4.46 22.54
CA LYS A 145 7.49 -5.15 23.85
C LYS A 145 7.53 -4.15 25.01
N GLU A 146 8.32 -3.09 24.86
CA GLU A 146 8.60 -2.09 25.89
C GLU A 146 7.56 -0.95 25.86
N SER A 147 6.30 -1.29 26.12
CA SER A 147 5.11 -0.45 25.87
C SER A 147 4.88 0.75 26.81
N GLN A 148 5.91 1.28 27.47
CA GLN A 148 5.77 2.48 28.31
C GLN A 148 5.69 3.77 27.46
N ASN A 149 6.33 3.79 26.29
CA ASN A 149 6.33 4.93 25.37
C ASN A 149 5.47 4.63 24.12
N PRO A 150 4.40 5.41 23.83
CA PRO A 150 3.59 5.21 22.63
C PRO A 150 4.41 5.33 21.33
N ASP A 151 5.46 6.16 21.31
CA ASP A 151 6.31 6.33 20.14
C ASP A 151 7.04 5.05 19.75
N HIS A 152 7.43 4.22 20.73
CA HIS A 152 8.08 2.93 20.45
C HIS A 152 7.14 2.03 19.64
N SER A 153 5.88 1.98 20.06
CA SER A 153 4.86 1.14 19.41
C SER A 153 4.59 1.60 17.98
N ARG A 154 4.45 2.92 17.78
CA ARG A 154 4.24 3.53 16.47
C ARG A 154 5.42 3.28 15.52
N VAL A 155 6.64 3.59 15.95
CA VAL A 155 7.86 3.41 15.13
C VAL A 155 8.10 1.93 14.83
N GLY A 156 7.97 1.06 15.82
CA GLY A 156 8.19 -0.38 15.63
C GLY A 156 7.19 -0.99 14.65
N THR A 157 5.91 -0.64 14.78
CA THR A 157 4.88 -1.13 13.84
C THR A 157 5.01 -0.50 12.45
N GLY A 158 5.35 0.79 12.35
CA GLY A 158 5.59 1.48 11.07
C GLY A 158 6.77 0.90 10.29
N ILE A 159 7.89 0.58 10.95
CA ILE A 159 9.03 -0.09 10.28
C ILE A 159 8.59 -1.45 9.72
N LEU A 160 7.88 -2.27 10.52
CA LEU A 160 7.42 -3.58 10.08
C LEU A 160 6.42 -3.48 8.92
N GLU A 161 5.52 -2.50 8.96
CA GLU A 161 4.59 -2.21 7.87
C GLU A 161 5.33 -2.00 6.54
N HIS A 162 6.34 -1.13 6.54
CA HIS A 162 7.13 -0.85 5.34
C HIS A 162 7.89 -2.08 4.85
N LEU A 163 8.51 -2.86 5.75
CA LEU A 163 9.27 -4.05 5.36
C LEU A 163 8.38 -5.15 4.76
N PHE A 164 7.15 -5.31 5.24
CA PHE A 164 6.17 -6.24 4.63
C PHE A 164 5.69 -5.81 3.23
N LYS A 165 6.04 -4.61 2.76
CA LYS A 165 5.71 -4.12 1.41
C LYS A 165 6.80 -4.43 0.37
N HIS A 166 7.97 -4.97 0.76
CA HIS A 166 9.10 -5.08 -0.15
C HIS A 166 8.96 -6.21 -1.18
N ASN A 167 9.03 -7.47 -0.74
CA ASN A 167 8.79 -8.66 -1.57
C ASN A 167 8.53 -9.90 -0.68
N GLU A 168 8.18 -11.02 -1.31
CA GLU A 168 7.86 -12.29 -0.64
C GLU A 168 9.00 -12.86 0.21
N MET A 169 10.24 -12.76 -0.28
CA MET A 169 11.43 -13.25 0.43
C MET A 169 11.65 -12.45 1.72
N THR A 170 11.61 -11.12 1.63
CA THR A 170 11.72 -10.25 2.81
C THR A 170 10.57 -10.46 3.78
N CYS A 171 9.32 -10.62 3.30
CA CYS A 171 8.20 -10.96 4.17
C CYS A 171 8.47 -12.23 4.98
N THR A 172 8.97 -13.27 4.32
CA THR A 172 9.33 -14.54 4.94
C THR A 172 10.38 -14.37 6.04
N ASP A 173 11.43 -13.58 5.78
CA ASP A 173 12.49 -13.34 6.75
C ASP A 173 11.99 -12.49 7.93
N VAL A 174 11.18 -11.46 7.68
CA VAL A 174 10.56 -10.65 8.74
C VAL A 174 9.63 -11.50 9.62
N VAL A 175 8.85 -12.42 9.04
CA VAL A 175 8.02 -13.39 9.80
C VAL A 175 8.90 -14.30 10.66
N LYS A 176 9.99 -14.87 10.11
CA LYS A 176 10.93 -15.72 10.87
C LYS A 176 11.59 -14.98 12.04
N LEU A 177 11.83 -13.69 11.88
CA LEU A 177 12.41 -12.80 12.89
C LEU A 177 11.39 -12.31 13.94
N GLY A 178 10.13 -12.78 13.88
CA GLY A 178 9.10 -12.47 14.87
C GLY A 178 8.30 -11.20 14.61
N GLY A 179 8.43 -10.61 13.40
CA GLY A 179 7.74 -9.37 13.04
C GLY A 179 6.21 -9.51 13.02
N LEU A 180 5.69 -10.66 12.58
CA LEU A 180 4.25 -10.90 12.57
C LEU A 180 3.67 -11.00 14.00
N GLU A 181 4.37 -11.68 14.90
CA GLU A 181 4.01 -11.76 16.32
C GLU A 181 4.06 -10.39 17.01
N ALA A 182 5.00 -9.53 16.60
CA ALA A 182 5.05 -8.15 17.05
C ALA A 182 3.80 -7.38 16.63
N VAL A 183 3.45 -7.40 15.34
CA VAL A 183 2.25 -6.71 14.83
C VAL A 183 0.96 -7.25 15.48
N ILE A 184 0.80 -8.56 15.59
CA ILE A 184 -0.40 -9.18 16.20
C ILE A 184 -0.56 -8.76 17.67
N ARG A 185 0.53 -8.66 18.42
CA ARG A 185 0.48 -8.21 19.82
C ARG A 185 -0.02 -6.78 19.91
N GLU A 186 0.42 -5.91 19.01
CA GLU A 186 0.09 -4.49 19.00
C GLU A 186 -1.35 -4.21 18.54
N CYS A 187 -1.98 -5.13 17.79
CA CYS A 187 -3.41 -5.06 17.44
C CYS A 187 -4.35 -5.00 18.68
N ARG A 188 -3.84 -5.24 19.89
CA ARG A 188 -4.58 -5.18 21.16
C ARG A 188 -4.61 -3.78 21.78
N LYS A 189 -3.81 -2.85 21.28
CA LYS A 189 -3.74 -1.48 21.80
C LYS A 189 -4.91 -0.64 21.30
N THR A 190 -5.05 0.55 21.86
CA THR A 190 -6.08 1.53 21.47
C THR A 190 -5.50 2.74 20.74
N ASP A 191 -4.17 2.83 20.63
CA ASP A 191 -3.51 3.92 19.93
C ASP A 191 -3.78 3.84 18.44
N VAL A 192 -4.46 4.84 17.89
CA VAL A 192 -4.95 4.83 16.51
C VAL A 192 -3.81 4.76 15.50
N GLU A 193 -2.71 5.47 15.72
CA GLU A 193 -1.55 5.44 14.82
C GLU A 193 -0.88 4.06 14.80
N THR A 194 -0.66 3.46 15.97
CA THR A 194 -0.16 2.07 16.07
C THR A 194 -1.09 1.09 15.36
N LEU A 195 -2.41 1.22 15.53
CA LEU A 195 -3.38 0.34 14.88
C LEU A 195 -3.46 0.54 13.35
N ARG A 196 -3.27 1.77 12.86
CA ARG A 196 -3.13 2.04 11.41
C ARG A 196 -1.93 1.28 10.84
N HIS A 197 -0.77 1.37 11.49
CA HIS A 197 0.41 0.61 11.09
C HIS A 197 0.19 -0.91 11.17
N CYS A 198 -0.51 -1.39 12.20
CA CYS A 198 -0.82 -2.82 12.31
C CYS A 198 -1.71 -3.30 11.15
N ALA A 199 -2.78 -2.56 10.85
CA ALA A 199 -3.67 -2.90 9.73
C ALA A 199 -2.92 -2.86 8.40
N GLY A 200 -2.12 -1.82 8.16
CA GLY A 200 -1.26 -1.67 6.97
C GLY A 200 -0.26 -2.82 6.84
N ALA A 201 0.42 -3.18 7.93
CA ALA A 201 1.37 -4.28 7.97
C ALA A 201 0.74 -5.64 7.62
N LEU A 202 -0.44 -5.93 8.17
CA LEU A 202 -1.18 -7.16 7.86
C LEU A 202 -1.68 -7.17 6.40
N ALA A 203 -2.11 -6.02 5.88
CA ALA A 203 -2.49 -5.89 4.48
C ALA A 203 -1.30 -6.11 3.54
N ASN A 204 -0.16 -5.47 3.82
CA ASN A 204 1.06 -5.64 3.05
C ASN A 204 1.53 -7.10 3.06
N LEU A 205 1.59 -7.74 4.23
CA LEU A 205 1.95 -9.16 4.30
C LEU A 205 0.97 -10.05 3.52
N SER A 206 -0.32 -9.75 3.53
CA SER A 206 -1.32 -10.50 2.76
C SER A 206 -1.14 -10.35 1.25
N LEU A 207 -0.71 -9.18 0.78
CA LEU A 207 -0.55 -8.84 -0.64
C LEU A 207 0.81 -9.26 -1.22
N TYR A 208 1.89 -9.05 -0.47
CA TYR A 208 3.26 -9.22 -0.93
C TYR A 208 3.95 -10.46 -0.35
N GLY A 209 3.35 -11.13 0.63
CA GLY A 209 3.97 -12.25 1.34
C GLY A 209 3.86 -13.61 0.66
N GLY A 210 3.04 -13.77 -0.38
CA GLY A 210 2.85 -15.07 -1.04
C GLY A 210 2.11 -16.11 -0.19
N ALA A 211 1.85 -17.28 -0.78
CA ALA A 211 0.96 -18.29 -0.20
C ALA A 211 1.46 -18.85 1.15
N GLU A 212 2.78 -19.09 1.27
CA GLU A 212 3.36 -19.64 2.51
C GLU A 212 3.18 -18.68 3.70
N ASN A 213 3.41 -17.38 3.50
CA ASN A 213 3.20 -16.41 4.59
C ASN A 213 1.72 -16.21 4.89
N GLN A 214 0.83 -16.30 3.90
CA GLN A 214 -0.61 -16.30 4.15
C GLN A 214 -1.02 -17.49 5.04
N GLU A 215 -0.47 -18.69 4.82
CA GLU A 215 -0.67 -19.79 5.77
C GLU A 215 -0.13 -19.47 7.17
N GLN A 216 1.05 -18.83 7.26
CA GLN A 216 1.62 -18.41 8.55
C GLN A 216 0.71 -17.41 9.29
N MET A 217 0.01 -16.54 8.55
CA MET A 217 -1.00 -15.64 9.08
C MET A 217 -2.20 -16.41 9.64
N ILE A 218 -2.67 -17.44 8.94
CA ILE A 218 -3.78 -18.27 9.46
C ILE A 218 -3.37 -19.09 10.68
N LYS A 219 -2.17 -19.70 10.66
CA LYS A 219 -1.62 -20.44 11.81
C LYS A 219 -1.58 -19.56 13.07
N ARG A 220 -1.34 -18.25 12.93
CA ARG A 220 -1.34 -17.26 14.01
C ARG A 220 -2.68 -16.56 14.25
N LYS A 221 -3.75 -17.04 13.61
CA LYS A 221 -5.12 -16.53 13.76
C LYS A 221 -5.26 -15.04 13.40
N VAL A 222 -4.50 -14.55 12.41
CA VAL A 222 -4.62 -13.16 11.95
C VAL A 222 -6.06 -12.74 11.62
N PRO A 223 -6.92 -13.56 10.95
CA PRO A 223 -8.31 -13.17 10.71
C PRO A 223 -9.10 -12.79 11.97
N TYR A 224 -8.79 -13.40 13.13
CA TYR A 224 -9.42 -13.05 14.40
C TYR A 224 -9.00 -11.66 14.90
N TRP A 225 -7.79 -11.21 14.57
CA TRP A 225 -7.28 -9.88 14.92
C TRP A 225 -7.73 -8.81 13.92
N LEU A 226 -7.95 -9.20 12.65
CA LEU A 226 -8.54 -8.32 11.64
C LEU A 226 -9.99 -7.95 11.96
N PHE A 227 -10.75 -8.82 12.65
CA PHE A 227 -12.14 -8.55 13.01
C PHE A 227 -12.30 -7.31 13.91
N PRO A 228 -11.64 -7.17 15.07
CA PRO A 228 -11.68 -5.92 15.85
C PRO A 228 -11.24 -4.68 15.06
N LEU A 229 -10.23 -4.80 14.20
CA LEU A 229 -9.76 -3.69 13.36
C LEU A 229 -10.83 -3.26 12.33
N ALA A 230 -11.54 -4.23 11.76
CA ALA A 230 -12.66 -3.99 10.84
C ALA A 230 -13.86 -3.27 11.49
N PHE A 231 -13.99 -3.31 12.82
CA PHE A 231 -14.99 -2.58 13.59
C PHE A 231 -14.48 -1.28 14.24
N HIS A 232 -13.20 -0.93 14.03
CA HIS A 232 -12.64 0.29 14.59
C HIS A 232 -13.37 1.54 14.05
N ASN A 233 -13.35 2.68 14.74
CA ASN A 233 -14.02 3.90 14.25
C ASN A 233 -13.25 4.66 13.16
N ASP A 234 -12.02 4.23 12.87
CA ASP A 234 -11.11 4.89 11.93
C ASP A 234 -11.16 4.18 10.58
N ASP A 235 -11.49 4.91 9.52
CA ASP A 235 -11.72 4.30 8.21
C ASP A 235 -10.45 3.78 7.56
N ASN A 236 -9.26 4.33 7.86
CA ASN A 236 -8.00 3.78 7.35
C ASN A 236 -7.74 2.40 7.97
N ILE A 237 -7.95 2.25 9.28
CA ILE A 237 -7.83 0.94 9.96
C ILE A 237 -8.80 -0.07 9.36
N LYS A 238 -10.08 0.31 9.20
CA LYS A 238 -11.09 -0.56 8.58
C LYS A 238 -10.69 -0.97 7.17
N TYR A 239 -10.29 0.00 6.34
CA TYR A 239 -9.93 -0.24 4.95
C TYR A 239 -8.79 -1.25 4.83
N TYR A 240 -7.68 -1.04 5.54
CA TYR A 240 -6.55 -1.96 5.47
C TYR A 240 -6.88 -3.33 6.09
N ALA A 241 -7.73 -3.38 7.12
CA ALA A 241 -8.22 -4.65 7.65
C ALA A 241 -9.04 -5.42 6.59
N PHE A 242 -9.95 -4.74 5.88
CA PHE A 242 -10.73 -5.34 4.80
C PHE A 242 -9.89 -5.72 3.58
N LEU A 243 -8.89 -4.92 3.24
CA LEU A 243 -7.94 -5.24 2.17
C LEU A 243 -7.16 -6.52 2.51
N ALA A 244 -6.70 -6.67 3.75
CA ALA A 244 -6.06 -7.90 4.22
C ALA A 244 -7.01 -9.11 4.14
N ILE A 245 -8.25 -8.99 4.61
CA ILE A 245 -9.26 -10.05 4.53
C ILE A 245 -9.53 -10.45 3.07
N ALA A 246 -9.69 -9.47 2.18
CA ALA A 246 -9.94 -9.68 0.76
C ALA A 246 -8.75 -10.37 0.06
N ALA A 247 -7.53 -10.00 0.41
CA ALA A 247 -6.32 -10.65 -0.10
C ALA A 247 -6.22 -12.11 0.40
N LEU A 248 -6.47 -12.36 1.68
CA LEU A 248 -6.40 -13.71 2.25
C LEU A 248 -7.49 -14.64 1.70
N VAL A 249 -8.73 -14.16 1.53
CA VAL A 249 -9.83 -15.00 1.02
C VAL A 249 -9.66 -15.35 -0.47
N ALA A 250 -8.85 -14.59 -1.21
CA ALA A 250 -8.52 -14.89 -2.59
C ALA A 250 -7.66 -16.15 -2.73
N ASN A 251 -6.94 -16.55 -1.67
CA ASN A 251 -6.21 -17.80 -1.63
C ASN A 251 -7.15 -18.98 -1.29
N LYS A 252 -7.31 -19.90 -2.25
CA LYS A 252 -8.22 -21.05 -2.15
C LYS A 252 -7.86 -22.06 -1.08
N GLU A 253 -6.59 -22.15 -0.70
CA GLU A 253 -6.14 -23.12 0.31
C GLU A 253 -6.60 -22.70 1.71
N ILE A 254 -6.71 -21.39 1.96
CA ILE A 254 -7.09 -20.82 3.26
C ILE A 254 -8.48 -20.19 3.29
N GLU A 255 -9.18 -20.10 2.15
CA GLU A 255 -10.50 -19.45 2.02
C GLU A 255 -11.48 -19.86 3.13
N GLY A 256 -11.60 -21.16 3.39
CA GLY A 256 -12.53 -21.69 4.41
C GLY A 256 -12.22 -21.19 5.82
N GLN A 257 -10.94 -21.08 6.18
CA GLN A 257 -10.50 -20.61 7.49
C GLN A 257 -10.76 -19.11 7.67
N VAL A 258 -10.56 -18.32 6.60
CA VAL A 258 -10.86 -16.88 6.60
C VAL A 258 -12.37 -16.65 6.71
N ARG A 259 -13.19 -17.40 5.97
CA ARG A 259 -14.66 -17.28 6.00
C ARG A 259 -15.24 -17.56 7.39
N ASN A 260 -14.63 -18.47 8.16
CA ASN A 260 -15.04 -18.78 9.54
C ASN A 260 -14.82 -17.63 10.53
N SER A 261 -14.04 -16.59 10.18
CA SER A 261 -13.85 -15.41 11.04
C SER A 261 -15.01 -14.41 11.01
N GLU A 262 -15.99 -14.61 10.13
CA GLU A 262 -17.12 -13.70 9.83
C GLU A 262 -16.73 -12.29 9.35
N ALA A 263 -15.45 -11.93 9.38
CA ALA A 263 -14.95 -10.61 9.01
C ALA A 263 -15.21 -10.27 7.53
N LEU A 264 -15.31 -11.29 6.67
CA LEU A 264 -15.64 -11.12 5.24
C LEU A 264 -17.03 -10.49 5.03
N ASN A 265 -17.99 -10.77 5.90
CA ASN A 265 -19.37 -10.29 5.76
C ASN A 265 -19.50 -8.76 5.95
N LEU A 266 -18.43 -8.12 6.45
CA LEU A 266 -18.39 -6.70 6.78
C LEU A 266 -17.80 -5.85 5.66
N VAL A 267 -17.11 -6.48 4.68
CA VAL A 267 -16.48 -5.79 3.56
C VAL A 267 -17.53 -5.07 2.70
N GLU A 268 -18.62 -5.75 2.36
CA GLU A 268 -19.66 -5.21 1.47
C GLU A 268 -20.40 -4.00 2.09
N PRO A 269 -20.86 -4.04 3.36
CA PRO A 269 -21.41 -2.86 4.03
C PRO A 269 -20.45 -1.67 4.10
N PHE A 270 -19.17 -1.92 4.37
CA PHE A 270 -18.16 -0.85 4.43
C PHE A 270 -17.99 -0.18 3.07
N VAL A 271 -17.76 -0.96 2.01
CA VAL A 271 -17.56 -0.41 0.66
C VAL A 271 -18.80 0.38 0.19
N ASN A 272 -20.02 -0.07 0.50
CA ASN A 272 -21.25 0.62 0.13
C ASN A 272 -21.48 1.96 0.86
N SER A 273 -20.91 2.13 2.06
CA SER A 273 -21.14 3.31 2.90
C SER A 273 -20.11 4.42 2.69
N HIS A 274 -19.01 4.17 1.96
CA HIS A 274 -17.92 5.12 1.76
C HIS A 274 -17.81 5.57 0.31
N ASP A 275 -17.37 6.82 0.11
CA ASP A 275 -17.05 7.36 -1.22
C ASP A 275 -15.58 7.05 -1.57
N PRO A 276 -15.32 6.27 -2.64
CA PRO A 276 -13.96 5.95 -3.07
C PRO A 276 -13.15 7.18 -3.49
N ILE A 277 -13.78 8.24 -4.01
CA ILE A 277 -13.06 9.45 -4.43
C ILE A 277 -12.54 10.15 -3.18
N LEU A 278 -13.41 10.38 -2.20
CA LEU A 278 -13.02 10.97 -0.93
C LEU A 278 -11.89 10.16 -0.29
N PHE A 279 -12.03 8.83 -0.24
CA PHE A 279 -11.02 7.93 0.28
C PHE A 279 -9.67 8.05 -0.45
N ALA A 280 -9.69 8.03 -1.79
CA ALA A 280 -8.49 8.15 -2.61
C ALA A 280 -7.79 9.51 -2.43
N THR A 281 -8.55 10.59 -2.23
CA THR A 281 -8.00 11.92 -1.96
C THR A 281 -7.39 12.05 -0.55
N THR A 282 -7.93 11.34 0.44
CA THR A 282 -7.38 11.30 1.81
C THR A 282 -6.19 10.35 1.97
N CYS A 283 -6.01 9.41 1.04
CA CYS A 283 -4.98 8.36 1.07
C CYS A 283 -3.95 8.54 -0.06
N ALA A 284 -3.79 9.78 -0.55
CA ALA A 284 -3.10 10.14 -1.79
C ALA A 284 -1.60 9.80 -1.78
N THR A 285 -1.25 8.53 -2.00
CA THR A 285 0.16 8.12 -2.15
C THR A 285 0.48 7.24 -3.34
N HIS A 286 -0.49 6.81 -4.17
CA HIS A 286 -0.20 5.86 -5.24
C HIS A 286 -0.99 6.15 -6.53
N ARG A 287 -0.49 7.09 -7.34
CA ARG A 287 -0.86 7.19 -8.77
C ARG A 287 0.30 6.66 -9.61
N HIS A 288 0.35 5.35 -9.79
CA HIS A 288 1.19 4.73 -10.83
C HIS A 288 0.26 4.12 -11.89
N GLU A 289 0.72 4.09 -13.14
CA GLU A 289 0.15 3.27 -14.21
C GLU A 289 0.36 1.78 -13.92
N ILE A 290 -0.32 1.28 -12.88
CA ILE A 290 -0.55 -0.15 -12.73
C ILE A 290 -1.50 -0.48 -13.87
N GLY A 291 -1.18 -1.47 -14.73
CA GLY A 291 -2.00 -1.92 -15.85
C GLY A 291 -3.38 -2.47 -15.43
N ALA A 292 -4.17 -1.64 -14.78
CA ALA A 292 -5.40 -1.92 -14.07
C ALA A 292 -6.62 -1.64 -14.95
N VAL A 293 -6.46 -0.94 -16.08
CA VAL A 293 -7.54 -0.64 -17.02
C VAL A 293 -8.27 -1.90 -17.45
N GLU A 294 -7.55 -2.91 -17.92
CA GLU A 294 -8.16 -4.16 -18.40
C GLU A 294 -8.81 -4.99 -17.28
N PRO A 295 -8.16 -5.21 -16.11
CA PRO A 295 -8.83 -5.76 -14.93
C PRO A 295 -10.09 -4.99 -14.53
N LEU A 296 -10.06 -3.66 -14.51
CA LEU A 296 -11.20 -2.82 -14.18
C LEU A 296 -12.33 -2.97 -15.21
N LYS A 297 -12.03 -3.01 -16.51
CA LYS A 297 -13.03 -3.28 -17.56
C LYS A 297 -13.72 -4.63 -17.33
N ARG A 298 -12.97 -5.69 -16.99
CA ARG A 298 -13.55 -7.00 -16.65
C ARG A 298 -14.47 -6.93 -15.43
N ILE A 299 -14.07 -6.23 -14.38
CA ILE A 299 -14.86 -6.07 -13.16
C ILE A 299 -16.10 -5.21 -13.42
N ALA A 300 -16.00 -4.17 -14.24
CA ALA A 300 -17.11 -3.30 -14.63
C ALA A 300 -18.23 -4.08 -15.33
N SER A 301 -17.88 -5.10 -16.12
CA SER A 301 -18.83 -6.03 -16.76
C SER A 301 -19.31 -7.17 -15.85
N SER A 302 -18.84 -7.26 -14.60
CA SER A 302 -19.18 -8.38 -13.71
C SER A 302 -20.65 -8.32 -13.23
N PRO A 303 -21.24 -9.47 -12.83
CA PRO A 303 -22.60 -9.51 -12.31
C PRO A 303 -22.73 -8.84 -10.94
N SER A 304 -21.62 -8.61 -10.21
CA SER A 304 -21.63 -7.94 -8.91
C SER A 304 -22.00 -6.45 -9.09
N PRO A 305 -23.15 -5.98 -8.58
CA PRO A 305 -23.57 -4.59 -8.75
C PRO A 305 -22.57 -3.60 -8.16
N ILE A 306 -21.98 -3.95 -7.03
CA ILE A 306 -21.05 -3.12 -6.26
C ILE A 306 -19.70 -3.05 -6.97
N ALA A 307 -19.11 -4.20 -7.29
CA ALA A 307 -17.82 -4.24 -7.98
C ALA A 307 -17.92 -3.56 -9.36
N SER A 308 -19.00 -3.82 -10.10
CA SER A 308 -19.31 -3.20 -11.39
C SER A 308 -19.42 -1.68 -11.28
N LYS A 309 -20.15 -1.15 -10.27
CA LYS A 309 -20.29 0.29 -10.01
C LYS A 309 -18.94 0.95 -9.77
N TYR A 310 -18.13 0.41 -8.86
CA TYR A 310 -16.85 1.02 -8.49
C TYR A 310 -15.79 0.90 -9.58
N ALA A 311 -15.74 -0.21 -10.31
CA ALA A 311 -14.85 -0.34 -11.46
C ALA A 311 -15.23 0.64 -12.59
N ALA A 312 -16.52 0.83 -12.87
CA ALA A 312 -16.99 1.83 -13.81
C ALA A 312 -16.64 3.26 -13.37
N GLN A 313 -16.76 3.57 -12.08
CA GLN A 313 -16.36 4.87 -11.54
C GLN A 313 -14.85 5.10 -11.68
N ALA A 314 -14.02 4.10 -11.36
CA ALA A 314 -12.57 4.17 -11.52
C ALA A 314 -12.18 4.41 -12.99
N LEU A 315 -12.77 3.66 -13.93
CA LEU A 315 -12.54 3.85 -15.37
C LEU A 315 -12.87 5.28 -15.83
N ARG A 316 -13.99 5.85 -15.38
CA ARG A 316 -14.35 7.24 -15.72
C ARG A 316 -13.34 8.25 -15.20
N ILE A 317 -12.83 8.06 -13.98
CA ILE A 317 -11.85 8.96 -13.37
C ILE A 317 -10.54 8.95 -14.15
N ILE A 318 -10.11 7.79 -14.64
CA ILE A 318 -8.90 7.65 -15.46
C ILE A 318 -9.12 8.01 -16.95
N GLY A 319 -10.34 8.43 -17.33
CA GLY A 319 -10.68 8.81 -18.70
C GLY A 319 -10.92 7.64 -19.65
N GLU A 320 -11.09 6.42 -19.14
CA GLU A 320 -11.33 5.20 -19.92
C GLU A 320 -12.83 4.97 -20.17
N GLU A 321 -13.13 4.32 -21.30
CA GLU A 321 -14.50 3.93 -21.64
C GLU A 321 -14.99 2.79 -20.72
N VAL A 322 -16.18 2.97 -20.13
CA VAL A 322 -16.82 1.94 -19.31
C VAL A 322 -17.47 0.91 -20.23
N PRO A 323 -17.16 -0.40 -20.09
CA PRO A 323 -17.72 -1.42 -20.96
C PRO A 323 -19.22 -1.59 -20.73
N HIS A 324 -19.93 -1.94 -21.82
CA HIS A 324 -21.36 -2.20 -21.78
C HIS A 324 -21.70 -3.41 -20.91
N LYS A 325 -22.63 -3.25 -19.96
CA LYS A 325 -23.01 -4.31 -19.03
C LYS A 325 -24.05 -5.22 -19.66
N LEU A 326 -23.67 -6.46 -19.93
CA LEU A 326 -24.54 -7.48 -20.50
C LEU A 326 -25.40 -8.13 -19.41
N THR A 327 -26.68 -8.32 -19.68
CA THR A 327 -27.56 -9.12 -18.79
C THR A 327 -27.11 -10.59 -18.79
N PRO A 328 -27.12 -11.31 -17.66
CA PRO A 328 -26.83 -12.74 -17.64
C PRO A 328 -27.85 -13.57 -18.43
N GLN A 329 -29.04 -13.02 -18.67
CA GLN A 329 -30.11 -13.69 -19.41
C GLN A 329 -29.89 -13.54 -20.91
N VAL A 330 -29.01 -14.39 -21.47
CA VAL A 330 -28.69 -14.44 -22.91
C VAL A 330 -29.91 -14.41 -23.84
N PRO A 331 -31.02 -15.09 -23.53
CA PRO A 331 -32.22 -15.03 -24.39
C PRO A 331 -32.84 -13.64 -24.52
N LEU A 332 -32.54 -12.71 -23.61
CA LEU A 332 -33.03 -11.33 -23.63
C LEU A 332 -32.10 -10.37 -24.37
N TRP A 333 -31.00 -10.86 -24.96
CA TRP A 333 -30.02 -10.00 -25.60
C TRP A 333 -30.56 -9.39 -26.88
N SER A 334 -30.44 -8.07 -26.97
CA SER A 334 -30.62 -7.34 -28.21
C SER A 334 -29.45 -7.61 -29.18
N VAL A 335 -29.63 -7.23 -30.45
CA VAL A 335 -28.53 -7.26 -31.44
C VAL A 335 -27.33 -6.42 -30.98
N GLU A 336 -27.57 -5.33 -30.27
CA GLU A 336 -26.50 -4.50 -29.72
C GLU A 336 -25.78 -5.21 -28.57
N ASP A 337 -26.48 -5.91 -27.68
CA ASP A 337 -25.85 -6.71 -26.62
C ASP A 337 -24.97 -7.82 -27.21
N VAL A 338 -25.41 -8.48 -28.28
CA VAL A 338 -24.59 -9.47 -29.01
C VAL A 338 -23.34 -8.80 -29.61
N ARG A 339 -23.46 -7.61 -30.22
CA ARG A 339 -22.30 -6.87 -30.75
C ARG A 339 -21.31 -6.47 -29.67
N GLN A 340 -21.80 -5.98 -28.54
CA GLN A 340 -20.97 -5.60 -27.40
C GLN A 340 -20.30 -6.83 -26.77
N TRP A 341 -21.00 -7.96 -26.68
CA TRP A 341 -20.42 -9.23 -26.26
C TRP A 341 -19.29 -9.69 -27.20
N VAL A 342 -19.52 -9.63 -28.52
CA VAL A 342 -18.48 -9.97 -29.51
C VAL A 342 -17.27 -9.05 -29.34
N LYS A 343 -17.44 -7.74 -29.17
CA LYS A 343 -16.32 -6.81 -28.93
C LYS A 343 -15.53 -7.16 -27.66
N GLN A 344 -16.22 -7.45 -26.56
CA GLN A 344 -15.57 -7.78 -25.28
C GLN A 344 -14.83 -9.12 -25.34
N VAL A 345 -15.40 -10.14 -26.00
CA VAL A 345 -14.79 -11.48 -26.11
C VAL A 345 -13.70 -11.53 -27.20
N MET A 346 -13.90 -10.87 -28.35
CA MET A 346 -12.89 -10.79 -29.42
C MET A 346 -11.72 -9.91 -29.04
N GLY A 347 -11.93 -8.80 -28.31
CA GLY A 347 -10.84 -8.02 -27.73
C GLY A 347 -9.97 -8.86 -26.79
N PHE A 348 -10.61 -9.71 -25.96
CA PHE A 348 -9.91 -10.67 -25.10
C PHE A 348 -9.12 -11.72 -25.89
N LEU A 349 -9.70 -12.29 -26.96
CA LEU A 349 -9.03 -13.26 -27.83
C LEU A 349 -7.83 -12.63 -28.55
N LEU A 350 -7.96 -11.43 -29.12
CA LEU A 350 -6.86 -10.73 -29.81
C LEU A 350 -5.69 -10.41 -28.89
N CYS A 351 -5.93 -10.05 -27.62
CA CYS A 351 -4.86 -9.90 -26.63
C CYS A 351 -4.22 -11.23 -26.24
N SER A 352 -4.98 -12.34 -26.23
CA SER A 352 -4.48 -13.68 -25.92
C SER A 352 -3.69 -14.32 -27.08
N PHE A 353 -3.84 -13.83 -28.31
CA PHE A 353 -3.12 -14.32 -29.49
C PHE A 353 -1.63 -13.95 -29.51
N HIS A 354 -1.16 -13.08 -28.61
CA HIS A 354 0.26 -12.77 -28.48
C HIS A 354 1.04 -13.87 -27.70
N ASP A 355 0.36 -14.65 -26.86
CA ASP A 355 0.91 -15.79 -26.12
C ASP A 355 0.24 -17.09 -26.63
N GLY A 356 0.85 -17.69 -27.65
CA GLY A 356 0.26 -18.73 -28.49
C GLY A 356 -0.48 -19.86 -27.76
N LEU A 357 -1.80 -19.90 -27.94
CA LEU A 357 -2.65 -21.08 -27.74
C LEU A 357 -3.70 -21.14 -28.85
N ASP A 358 -3.66 -22.23 -29.62
CA ASP A 358 -4.56 -22.52 -30.73
C ASP A 358 -5.92 -23.01 -30.20
N LEU A 359 -6.91 -22.12 -30.13
CA LEU A 359 -8.30 -22.50 -29.89
C LEU A 359 -9.01 -22.69 -31.23
N SER A 360 -9.05 -23.94 -31.69
CA SER A 360 -9.80 -24.34 -32.89
C SER A 360 -11.22 -23.76 -32.90
N SER A 361 -11.60 -23.24 -34.07
CA SER A 361 -12.88 -22.66 -34.53
C SER A 361 -14.19 -23.31 -34.02
N ASN A 362 -14.13 -24.48 -33.39
CA ASN A 362 -15.29 -25.24 -32.94
C ASN A 362 -15.96 -24.68 -31.68
N TYR A 363 -15.25 -24.03 -30.76
CA TYR A 363 -15.84 -23.58 -29.48
C TYR A 363 -16.75 -22.34 -29.63
N LEU A 364 -16.38 -21.40 -30.52
CA LEU A 364 -17.16 -20.20 -30.83
C LEU A 364 -18.41 -20.52 -31.68
N THR A 365 -18.29 -21.49 -32.59
CA THR A 365 -19.39 -21.91 -33.47
C THR A 365 -20.54 -22.58 -32.69
N VAL A 366 -20.23 -23.30 -31.61
CA VAL A 366 -21.24 -23.96 -30.77
C VAL A 366 -22.06 -22.95 -29.97
N LYS A 367 -21.44 -21.94 -29.34
CA LYS A 367 -22.20 -20.92 -28.59
C LYS A 367 -23.00 -19.96 -29.48
N ALA A 368 -22.48 -19.60 -30.66
CA ALA A 368 -23.21 -18.77 -31.62
C ALA A 368 -24.45 -19.48 -32.20
N ARG A 369 -24.37 -20.81 -32.41
CA ARG A 369 -25.52 -21.61 -32.87
C ARG A 369 -26.63 -21.71 -31.83
N THR A 370 -26.32 -21.76 -30.55
CA THR A 370 -27.34 -21.79 -29.48
C THR A 370 -28.13 -20.48 -29.40
N VAL A 371 -27.51 -19.33 -29.71
CA VAL A 371 -28.22 -18.04 -29.76
C VAL A 371 -29.10 -17.93 -31.01
N HIS A 372 -28.68 -18.52 -32.14
CA HIS A 372 -29.46 -18.52 -33.36
C HIS A 372 -30.66 -19.49 -33.30
N SER A 373 -30.53 -20.65 -32.63
CA SER A 373 -31.65 -21.59 -32.51
C SER A 373 -32.76 -21.07 -31.58
N VAL A 374 -32.41 -20.38 -30.49
CA VAL A 374 -33.40 -19.82 -29.55
C VAL A 374 -34.24 -18.73 -30.20
N ASN A 375 -33.68 -17.91 -31.11
CA ASN A 375 -34.42 -16.81 -31.74
C ASN A 375 -35.37 -17.28 -32.87
N VAL A 376 -35.10 -18.45 -33.47
CA VAL A 376 -35.96 -19.04 -34.51
C VAL A 376 -37.19 -19.73 -33.90
N ASP A 377 -37.07 -20.30 -32.69
CA ASP A 377 -38.20 -20.93 -32.00
C ASP A 377 -39.18 -19.90 -31.41
N THR A 378 -38.71 -18.73 -30.95
CA THR A 378 -39.60 -17.65 -30.47
C THR A 378 -40.41 -17.00 -31.60
N GLN A 379 -39.84 -16.91 -32.82
CA GLN A 379 -40.58 -16.41 -34.00
C GLN A 379 -41.58 -17.44 -34.57
N ARG A 380 -41.34 -18.74 -34.37
CA ARG A 380 -42.29 -19.78 -34.78
C ARG A 380 -43.50 -19.89 -33.85
N LEU A 381 -43.32 -19.67 -32.55
CA LEU A 381 -44.42 -19.69 -31.58
C LEU A 381 -45.37 -18.48 -31.74
N SER A 382 -44.89 -17.33 -32.22
CA SER A 382 -45.75 -16.16 -32.51
C SER A 382 -46.57 -16.26 -33.79
N LEU A 383 -46.30 -17.24 -34.66
CA LEU A 383 -47.00 -17.43 -35.95
C LEU A 383 -48.01 -18.60 -35.94
N LEU A 384 -48.12 -19.33 -34.83
CA LEU A 384 -49.08 -20.43 -34.66
C LEU A 384 -50.32 -20.06 -33.84
N ASP A 385 -50.34 -18.86 -33.23
CA ASP A 385 -51.49 -18.30 -32.47
C ASP A 385 -52.16 -17.11 -33.19
N SER A 386 -52.14 -17.08 -34.54
CA SER A 386 -52.86 -16.08 -35.36
C SER A 386 -53.99 -16.71 -36.17
#